data_AF-X1UUK6-F1
#
_entry.id   AF-X1UUK6-F1
#
_cell.length_a   1.000
_cell.length_b   1.000
_cell.length_c   1.000
_cell.angle_alpha   90.00
_cell.angle_beta   90.00
_cell.angle_gamma   90.00
#
_symmetry.space_group_name_H-M   'P 1'
#
loop_
_entity.id
_entity.type
_entity.pdbx_description
1 polymer ?
#
loop_
_entity_poly.entity_id
_entity_poly.type
_entity_poly.pdbx_seq_one_letter_code
_entity_poly.pdbx_strand_id
1 'polypeptide(L)'
;PEGIVISSNQYEEAYNGIKKIADEKNSLIYSVGREISYKIVKSDIKGVIFDLKGIYHNYKNLHTPLLGRHQADNATAAITAIEALKIRGVNISEKAIRTGLEKVKWTGRLEIIQNNPTLILDGAHNPSGIRIVQQALKEIFNYHRLILVLAIFADKNYKKMIQIIAPKADLIITTKAKSSRAAPPQIIAKEAAQYIEQNKIIVTE
;
A
#
# COMPACT_ATOMS: atom_id res chain seq x y z
N PRO A 1 15.50 11.40 25.36
CA PRO A 1 15.49 10.05 24.75
C PRO A 1 16.64 9.92 23.76
N GLU A 2 17.27 8.74 23.69
CA GLU A 2 18.39 8.51 22.77
C GLU A 2 17.90 8.48 21.32
N GLY A 3 16.82 7.73 21.06
CA GLY A 3 16.12 7.66 19.78
C GLY A 3 14.62 7.96 19.89
N ILE A 4 13.98 8.13 18.73
CA ILE A 4 12.52 8.17 18.60
C ILE A 4 12.13 7.19 17.50
N VAL A 5 11.27 6.24 17.82
CA VAL A 5 10.78 5.18 16.94
C VAL A 5 9.36 5.53 16.51
N ILE A 6 9.13 5.55 15.20
CA ILE A 6 7.79 5.71 14.62
C ILE A 6 7.40 4.39 13.97
N SER A 7 6.25 3.85 14.37
CA SER A 7 5.72 2.62 13.78
C SER A 7 4.36 2.89 13.16
N SER A 8 4.14 2.36 11.95
CA SER A 8 2.79 2.18 11.41
C SER A 8 2.00 1.18 12.28
N ASN A 9 0.74 0.93 11.93
CA ASN A 9 -0.03 -0.10 12.63
C ASN A 9 0.62 -1.48 12.41
N GLN A 10 0.80 -2.25 13.49
CA GLN A 10 1.48 -3.54 13.49
C GLN A 10 0.64 -4.58 14.22
N TYR A 11 0.86 -5.85 13.90
CA TYR A 11 0.39 -6.94 14.74
C TYR A 11 1.06 -6.87 16.13
N GLU A 12 0.37 -7.34 17.17
CA GLU A 12 0.83 -7.28 18.55
C GLU A 12 2.24 -7.87 18.75
N GLU A 13 2.52 -9.02 18.12
CA GLU A 13 3.85 -9.65 18.20
C GLU A 13 4.96 -8.74 17.67
N ALA A 14 4.78 -8.14 16.50
CA ALA A 14 5.74 -7.23 15.89
C ALA A 14 5.90 -5.95 16.72
N TYR A 15 4.79 -5.39 17.21
CA TYR A 15 4.83 -4.22 18.08
C TYR A 15 5.60 -4.50 19.37
N ASN A 16 5.34 -5.63 20.04
CA ASN A 16 6.01 -5.99 21.28
C ASN A 16 7.51 -6.17 21.08
N GLY A 17 7.92 -6.75 19.94
CA GLY A 17 9.32 -6.82 19.54
C GLY A 17 9.96 -5.44 19.38
N ILE A 18 9.31 -4.52 18.67
CA ILE A 18 9.80 -3.14 18.48
C ILE A 18 9.87 -2.40 19.81
N LYS A 19 8.81 -2.47 20.62
CA LYS A 19 8.71 -1.79 21.92
C LYS A 19 9.80 -2.26 22.87
N LYS A 20 10.04 -3.57 22.96
CA LYS A 20 11.11 -4.13 23.80
C LYS A 20 12.46 -3.49 23.47
N ILE A 21 12.82 -3.44 22.19
CA ILE A 21 14.10 -2.83 21.76
C ILE A 21 14.10 -1.32 22.00
N ALA A 22 12.98 -0.62 21.80
CA ALA A 22 12.88 0.81 22.11
C ALA A 22 13.12 1.09 23.61
N ASP A 23 12.53 0.28 24.49
CA ASP A 23 12.72 0.38 25.95
C ASP A 23 14.19 0.10 26.33
N GLU A 24 14.80 -0.98 25.82
CA GLU A 24 16.21 -1.32 26.04
C GLU A 24 17.18 -0.21 25.57
N LYS A 25 16.77 0.57 24.57
CA LYS A 25 17.54 1.68 23.99
C LYS A 25 17.11 3.05 24.51
N ASN A 26 16.35 3.12 25.61
CA ASN A 26 15.85 4.38 26.20
C ASN A 26 15.25 5.35 25.15
N SER A 27 14.52 4.78 24.19
CA SER A 27 13.96 5.48 23.03
C SER A 27 12.45 5.66 23.18
N LEU A 28 11.92 6.81 22.73
CA LEU A 28 10.48 7.00 22.66
C LEU A 28 9.90 6.19 21.51
N ILE A 29 8.66 5.74 21.65
CA ILE A 29 7.90 5.09 20.58
C ILE A 29 6.55 5.77 20.40
N TYR A 30 6.20 6.07 19.15
CA TYR A 30 4.87 6.51 18.75
C TYR A 30 4.34 5.54 17.68
N SER A 31 3.19 4.92 17.94
CA SER A 31 2.63 3.90 17.05
C SER A 31 1.22 4.24 16.58
N VAL A 32 0.99 4.06 15.28
CA VAL A 32 -0.36 4.14 14.70
C VAL A 32 -1.20 2.98 15.20
N GLY A 33 -2.45 3.25 15.58
CA GLY A 33 -3.34 2.29 16.23
C GLY A 33 -3.23 2.28 17.76
N ARG A 34 -2.32 3.07 18.34
CA ARG A 34 -2.16 3.25 19.79
C ARG A 34 -2.29 4.72 20.16
N GLU A 35 -1.18 5.43 20.37
CA GLU A 35 -1.17 6.85 20.71
C GLU A 35 -1.61 7.70 19.52
N ILE A 36 -1.29 7.23 18.31
CA ILE A 36 -1.62 7.88 17.04
C ILE A 36 -2.79 7.14 16.39
N SER A 37 -3.77 7.89 15.88
CA SER A 37 -4.91 7.29 15.19
C SER A 37 -5.39 8.18 14.05
N TYR A 38 -5.95 7.55 13.03
CA TYR A 38 -6.55 8.25 11.90
C TYR A 38 -7.93 7.68 11.59
N LYS A 39 -8.75 8.49 10.93
CA LYS A 39 -10.06 8.09 10.42
C LYS A 39 -10.18 8.50 8.96
N ILE A 40 -10.45 7.53 8.10
CA ILE A 40 -10.74 7.80 6.69
C ILE A 40 -12.11 8.44 6.57
N VAL A 41 -12.15 9.60 5.94
CA VAL A 41 -13.36 10.36 5.61
C VAL A 41 -13.86 9.95 4.23
N LYS A 42 -12.95 9.84 3.25
CA LYS A 42 -13.27 9.47 1.86
C LYS A 42 -12.10 8.74 1.21
N SER A 43 -12.38 7.80 0.32
CA SER A 43 -11.38 7.14 -0.54
C SER A 43 -12.01 6.90 -1.90
N ASP A 44 -11.45 7.49 -2.96
CA ASP A 44 -11.92 7.35 -4.34
C ASP A 44 -10.75 7.53 -5.32
N ILE A 45 -11.05 7.68 -6.62
CA ILE A 45 -10.04 7.84 -7.68
C ILE A 45 -9.22 9.14 -7.56
N LYS A 46 -9.64 10.09 -6.71
CA LYS A 46 -8.90 11.32 -6.40
C LYS A 46 -7.97 11.15 -5.20
N GLY A 47 -7.90 9.97 -4.60
CA GLY A 47 -7.07 9.65 -3.46
C GLY A 47 -7.85 9.48 -2.17
N VAL A 48 -7.20 9.77 -1.04
CA VAL A 48 -7.75 9.52 0.30
C VAL A 48 -7.81 10.82 1.09
N ILE A 49 -8.99 11.08 1.67
CA ILE A 49 -9.21 12.14 2.65
C ILE A 49 -9.36 11.50 4.03
N PHE A 50 -8.59 11.98 5.01
CA PHE A 50 -8.58 11.43 6.36
C PHE A 50 -8.33 12.48 7.43
N ASP A 51 -8.83 12.21 8.64
CA ASP A 51 -8.52 12.96 9.84
C ASP A 51 -7.42 12.22 10.62
N LEU A 52 -6.52 12.96 11.25
CA LEU A 52 -5.41 12.43 12.05
C LEU A 52 -5.42 13.04 13.45
N LYS A 53 -5.32 12.19 14.47
CA LYS A 53 -4.93 12.55 15.83
C LYS A 53 -3.45 12.22 16.03
N GLY A 54 -2.61 13.24 15.96
CA GLY A 54 -1.15 13.16 16.09
C GLY A 54 -0.66 13.26 17.54
N ILE A 55 0.65 13.42 17.69
CA ILE A 55 1.35 13.63 18.98
C ILE A 55 1.00 15.00 19.54
N TYR A 56 1.11 16.04 18.70
CA TYR A 56 0.95 17.45 19.13
C TYR A 56 -0.27 18.13 18.52
N HIS A 57 -0.72 17.68 17.35
CA HIS A 57 -1.80 18.32 16.61
C HIS A 57 -2.84 17.31 16.14
N ASN A 58 -4.07 17.80 15.99
CA ASN A 58 -5.13 17.11 15.29
C ASN A 58 -5.30 17.76 13.92
N TYR A 59 -5.27 16.96 12.86
CA TYR A 59 -5.46 17.41 11.49
C TYR A 59 -6.80 16.94 10.99
N LYS A 60 -7.53 17.85 10.35
CA LYS A 60 -8.79 17.56 9.67
C LYS A 60 -8.62 17.58 8.17
N ASN A 61 -9.30 16.66 7.48
CA ASN A 61 -9.36 16.60 6.02
C ASN A 61 -7.97 16.69 5.36
N LEU A 62 -7.01 15.93 5.86
CA LEU A 62 -5.75 15.73 5.12
C LEU A 62 -6.07 14.96 3.85
N HIS A 63 -5.41 15.32 2.76
CA HIS A 63 -5.59 14.68 1.46
C HIS A 63 -4.25 14.16 0.93
N THR A 64 -4.26 12.94 0.42
CA THR A 64 -3.18 12.39 -0.40
C THR A 64 -3.77 11.90 -1.72
N PRO A 65 -3.15 12.20 -2.88
CA PRO A 65 -3.60 11.72 -4.18
C PRO A 65 -3.32 10.23 -4.40
N LEU A 66 -2.53 9.57 -3.53
CA LEU A 66 -2.26 8.14 -3.65
C LEU A 66 -3.53 7.33 -3.37
N LEU A 67 -3.72 6.26 -4.15
CA LEU A 67 -4.94 5.45 -4.07
C LEU A 67 -4.82 4.35 -3.01
N GLY A 68 -5.96 4.05 -2.38
CA GLY A 68 -6.10 2.97 -1.41
C GLY A 68 -5.99 3.43 0.04
N ARG A 69 -6.86 2.88 0.89
CA ARG A 69 -6.99 3.25 2.32
C ARG A 69 -5.68 3.15 3.11
N HIS A 70 -4.82 2.21 2.75
CA HIS A 70 -3.48 2.03 3.35
C HIS A 70 -2.58 3.27 3.19
N GLN A 71 -2.83 4.14 2.22
CA GLN A 71 -2.07 5.38 2.06
C GLN A 71 -2.35 6.40 3.16
N ALA A 72 -3.50 6.32 3.83
CA ALA A 72 -3.77 7.10 5.04
C ALA A 72 -2.87 6.65 6.21
N ASP A 73 -2.60 5.35 6.32
CA ASP A 73 -1.67 4.79 7.32
C ASP A 73 -0.23 5.25 7.05
N ASN A 74 0.22 5.14 5.79
CA ASN A 74 1.53 5.62 5.36
C ASN A 74 1.70 7.12 5.62
N ALA A 75 0.70 7.92 5.25
CA ALA A 75 0.70 9.36 5.47
C ALA A 75 0.71 9.68 6.98
N THR A 76 -0.06 8.94 7.78
CA THR A 76 -0.09 9.09 9.24
C THR A 76 1.27 8.81 9.86
N ALA A 77 1.95 7.73 9.47
CA ALA A 77 3.30 7.43 9.93
C ALA A 77 4.30 8.53 9.55
N ALA A 78 4.22 9.05 8.31
CA ALA A 78 5.07 10.15 7.85
C ALA A 78 4.85 11.45 8.63
N ILE A 79 3.59 11.83 8.88
CA ILE A 79 3.25 13.02 9.67
C ILE A 79 3.70 12.85 11.12
N THR A 80 3.55 11.66 11.70
CA THR A 80 4.03 11.36 13.06
C THR A 80 5.54 11.51 13.15
N ALA A 81 6.29 11.08 12.13
CA ALA A 81 7.73 11.31 12.06
C ALA A 81 8.07 12.81 11.98
N ILE A 82 7.33 13.58 11.19
CA ILE A 82 7.49 15.04 11.11
C ILE A 82 7.23 15.69 12.47
N GLU A 83 6.17 15.30 13.18
CA GLU A 83 5.87 15.82 14.51
C GLU A 83 6.96 15.46 15.52
N ALA A 84 7.47 14.24 15.49
CA ALA A 84 8.56 13.81 16.37
C ALA A 84 9.85 14.61 16.18
N LEU A 85 10.12 15.14 14.97
CA LEU A 85 11.27 16.01 14.72
C LEU A 85 11.21 17.32 15.53
N LYS A 86 10.02 17.73 15.99
CA LYS A 86 9.86 18.91 16.87
C LYS A 86 10.61 18.75 18.19
N ILE A 87 10.75 17.52 18.70
CA ILE A 87 11.57 17.21 19.89
C ILE A 87 13.04 17.57 19.65
N ARG A 88 13.48 17.57 18.39
CA ARG A 88 14.84 17.94 17.96
C ARG A 88 14.92 19.38 17.44
N GLY A 89 13.91 20.22 17.72
CA GLY A 89 13.89 21.63 17.34
C GLY A 89 13.54 21.91 15.88
N VAL A 90 13.22 20.89 15.08
CA VAL A 90 12.79 21.05 13.68
C VAL A 90 11.28 21.24 13.66
N ASN A 91 10.83 22.43 13.26
CA ASN A 91 9.41 22.75 13.22
C ASN A 91 8.93 22.86 11.76
N ILE A 92 8.06 21.95 11.35
CA ILE A 92 7.42 21.96 10.03
C ILE A 92 5.97 22.43 10.20
N SER A 93 5.60 23.49 9.48
CA SER A 93 4.24 24.03 9.55
C SER A 93 3.20 23.05 8.99
N GLU A 94 1.98 23.10 9.52
CA GLU A 94 0.85 22.34 8.97
C GLU A 94 0.64 22.60 7.47
N LYS A 95 0.82 23.87 7.02
CA LYS A 95 0.74 24.23 5.61
C LYS A 95 1.74 23.44 4.76
N ALA A 96 2.98 23.28 5.24
CA ALA A 96 4.00 22.50 4.56
C ALA A 96 3.66 21.01 4.53
N ILE A 97 3.12 20.46 5.63
CA ILE A 97 2.63 19.08 5.70
C ILE A 97 1.54 18.84 4.64
N ARG A 98 0.49 19.66 4.63
CA ARG A 98 -0.61 19.57 3.66
C ARG A 98 -0.12 19.66 2.22
N THR A 99 0.73 20.65 1.94
CA THR A 99 1.33 20.84 0.62
C THR A 99 2.17 19.63 0.19
N GLY A 100 2.90 19.03 1.13
CA GLY A 100 3.70 17.82 0.88
C GLY A 100 2.84 16.61 0.53
N LEU A 101 1.76 16.40 1.29
CA LEU A 101 0.80 15.32 1.04
C LEU A 101 0.09 15.48 -0.30
N GLU A 102 -0.34 16.69 -0.66
CA GLU A 102 -1.04 16.96 -1.93
C GLU A 102 -0.13 16.74 -3.15
N LYS A 103 1.18 16.96 -3.00
CA LYS A 103 2.15 16.87 -4.10
C LYS A 103 2.84 15.51 -4.22
N VAL A 104 2.59 14.58 -3.31
CA VAL A 104 3.25 13.27 -3.34
C VAL A 104 2.90 12.53 -4.63
N LYS A 105 3.91 11.91 -5.23
CA LYS A 105 3.78 11.02 -6.38
C LYS A 105 4.55 9.74 -6.08
N TRP A 106 3.94 8.59 -6.35
CA TRP A 106 4.57 7.30 -6.11
C TRP A 106 4.30 6.34 -7.26
N THR A 107 5.29 6.23 -8.15
CA THR A 107 5.21 5.36 -9.32
C THR A 107 5.02 3.89 -8.93
N GLY A 108 4.09 3.21 -9.60
CA GLY A 108 3.80 1.79 -9.37
C GLY A 108 3.09 1.46 -8.05
N ARG A 109 2.31 2.40 -7.50
CA ARG A 109 1.45 2.19 -6.31
C ARG A 109 0.01 2.57 -6.63
N LEU A 110 -0.77 1.60 -7.11
CA LEU A 110 -2.11 1.80 -7.67
C LEU A 110 -2.18 3.03 -8.59
N GLU A 111 -1.15 3.21 -9.41
CA GLU A 111 -0.96 4.40 -10.23
C GLU A 111 -1.80 4.29 -11.50
N ILE A 112 -2.75 5.20 -11.71
CA ILE A 112 -3.49 5.30 -12.96
C ILE A 112 -2.60 5.98 -14.00
N ILE A 113 -2.21 5.25 -15.04
CA ILE A 113 -1.35 5.77 -16.12
C ILE A 113 -2.13 6.06 -17.41
N GLN A 114 -3.37 5.58 -17.51
CA GLN A 114 -4.25 5.84 -18.62
C GLN A 114 -5.70 5.81 -18.14
N ASN A 115 -6.54 6.67 -18.74
CA ASN A 115 -7.99 6.63 -18.58
C ASN A 115 -8.62 6.11 -19.89
N ASN A 116 -9.69 5.31 -19.78
CA ASN A 116 -10.50 4.79 -20.90
C ASN A 116 -9.71 4.08 -22.04
N PRO A 117 -9.35 2.78 -21.88
CA PRO A 117 -9.56 1.96 -20.69
C PRO A 117 -8.63 2.39 -19.55
N THR A 118 -9.11 2.27 -18.31
CA THR A 118 -8.31 2.56 -17.11
C THR A 118 -7.18 1.54 -16.99
N LEU A 119 -5.93 2.02 -17.01
CA LEU A 119 -4.74 1.21 -16.83
C LEU A 119 -4.05 1.59 -15.52
N ILE A 120 -3.85 0.59 -14.66
CA ILE A 120 -3.30 0.76 -13.32
C ILE A 120 -1.98 -0.01 -13.21
N LEU A 121 -0.93 0.64 -12.70
CA LEU A 121 0.32 0.00 -12.33
C LEU A 121 0.38 -0.21 -10.81
N ASP A 122 0.71 -1.44 -10.39
CA ASP A 122 1.00 -1.72 -8.99
C ASP A 122 2.14 -2.74 -8.83
N GLY A 123 3.08 -2.43 -7.92
CA GLY A 123 4.23 -3.25 -7.57
C GLY A 123 4.03 -4.21 -6.40
N ALA A 124 2.80 -4.63 -6.11
CA ALA A 124 2.49 -5.63 -5.09
C ALA A 124 3.16 -6.96 -5.44
N HIS A 125 4.10 -7.38 -4.59
CA HIS A 125 4.94 -8.55 -4.80
C HIS A 125 4.85 -9.55 -3.63
N ASN A 126 3.83 -9.40 -2.80
CA ASN A 126 3.55 -10.32 -1.69
C ASN A 126 2.03 -10.43 -1.45
N PRO A 127 1.56 -11.45 -0.72
CA PRO A 127 0.14 -11.66 -0.48
C PRO A 127 -0.58 -10.49 0.21
N SER A 128 0.08 -9.81 1.15
CA SER A 128 -0.51 -8.65 1.85
C SER A 128 -0.78 -7.49 0.88
N GLY A 129 0.21 -7.16 0.04
CA GLY A 129 0.08 -6.14 -1.00
C GLY A 129 -1.03 -6.47 -2.00
N ILE A 130 -1.14 -7.74 -2.43
CA ILE A 130 -2.21 -8.14 -3.35
C ILE A 130 -3.60 -8.01 -2.71
N ARG A 131 -3.76 -8.25 -1.40
CA ARG A 131 -5.03 -7.98 -0.70
C ARG A 131 -5.36 -6.50 -0.69
N ILE A 132 -4.36 -5.65 -0.48
CA ILE A 132 -4.51 -4.20 -0.53
C ILE A 132 -4.98 -3.76 -1.92
N VAL A 133 -4.35 -4.29 -2.98
CA VAL A 133 -4.74 -4.01 -4.37
C VAL A 133 -6.18 -4.50 -4.63
N GLN A 134 -6.51 -5.73 -4.27
CA GLN A 134 -7.86 -6.28 -4.42
C GLN A 134 -8.92 -5.40 -3.74
N GLN A 135 -8.65 -4.97 -2.51
CA GLN A 135 -9.57 -4.12 -1.75
C GLN A 135 -9.73 -2.76 -2.42
N ALA A 136 -8.63 -2.14 -2.85
CA ALA A 136 -8.67 -0.87 -3.54
C ALA A 136 -9.42 -0.94 -4.88
N LEU A 137 -9.22 -2.00 -5.67
CA LEU A 137 -9.97 -2.24 -6.90
C LEU A 137 -11.47 -2.28 -6.64
N LYS A 138 -11.90 -2.99 -5.58
CA LYS A 138 -13.31 -3.11 -5.19
C LYS A 138 -13.92 -1.79 -4.69
N GLU A 139 -13.17 -1.00 -3.93
CA GLU A 139 -13.69 0.20 -3.27
C GLU A 139 -13.64 1.45 -4.14
N ILE A 140 -12.61 1.57 -5.00
CA ILE A 140 -12.29 2.81 -5.69
C ILE A 140 -12.81 2.81 -7.13
N PHE A 141 -12.87 1.65 -7.76
CA PHE A 141 -13.15 1.54 -9.19
C PHE A 141 -14.49 0.87 -9.44
N ASN A 142 -15.25 1.44 -10.37
CA ASN A 142 -16.40 0.78 -10.96
C ASN A 142 -16.00 0.30 -12.37
N TYR A 143 -16.09 -1.00 -12.62
CA TYR A 143 -15.69 -1.60 -13.88
C TYR A 143 -16.59 -2.79 -14.23
N HIS A 144 -16.80 -3.01 -15.52
CA HIS A 144 -17.50 -4.19 -16.03
C HIS A 144 -16.57 -5.38 -16.27
N ARG A 145 -15.29 -5.13 -16.54
CA ARG A 145 -14.28 -6.17 -16.78
C ARG A 145 -12.96 -5.82 -16.10
N LEU A 146 -12.36 -6.80 -15.43
CA LEU A 146 -11.02 -6.73 -14.86
C LEU A 146 -10.07 -7.63 -15.66
N ILE A 147 -9.04 -7.01 -16.25
CA ILE A 147 -7.95 -7.73 -16.92
C ILE A 147 -6.71 -7.59 -16.04
N LEU A 148 -6.14 -8.72 -15.63
CA LEU A 148 -4.89 -8.72 -14.87
C LEU A 148 -3.72 -9.03 -15.80
N VAL A 149 -2.69 -8.19 -15.78
CA VAL A 149 -1.40 -8.46 -16.41
C VAL A 149 -0.40 -8.78 -15.30
N LEU A 150 0.08 -10.02 -15.26
CA LEU A 150 0.88 -10.55 -14.14
C LEU A 150 2.29 -10.91 -14.58
N ALA A 151 3.28 -10.29 -13.92
CA ALA A 151 4.68 -10.70 -13.94
C ALA A 151 5.17 -10.77 -12.49
N ILE A 152 5.44 -11.98 -12.00
CA ILE A 152 5.77 -12.23 -10.58
C ILE A 152 7.14 -12.91 -10.51
N PHE A 153 7.97 -12.51 -9.54
CA PHE A 153 9.26 -13.18 -9.31
C PHE A 153 9.08 -14.55 -8.65
N ALA A 154 9.94 -15.51 -9.04
CA ALA A 154 9.90 -16.89 -8.60
C ALA A 154 10.16 -17.04 -7.09
N ASP A 155 10.89 -16.11 -6.47
CA ASP A 155 11.16 -16.09 -5.03
C ASP A 155 9.97 -15.63 -4.18
N LYS A 156 8.87 -15.19 -4.81
CA LYS A 156 7.67 -14.75 -4.11
C LYS A 156 6.69 -15.89 -3.89
N ASN A 157 5.80 -15.70 -2.93
CA ASN A 157 4.65 -16.59 -2.73
C ASN A 157 3.58 -16.32 -3.80
N TYR A 158 3.93 -16.59 -5.06
CA TYR A 158 3.08 -16.34 -6.22
C TYR A 158 1.78 -17.15 -6.13
N LYS A 159 1.81 -18.37 -5.58
CA LYS A 159 0.61 -19.20 -5.38
C LYS A 159 -0.43 -18.48 -4.56
N LYS A 160 -0.03 -17.97 -3.39
CA LYS A 160 -0.96 -17.24 -2.51
C LYS A 160 -1.40 -15.91 -3.13
N MET A 161 -0.52 -15.21 -3.83
CA MET A 161 -0.87 -13.98 -4.55
C MET A 161 -1.94 -14.23 -5.61
N ILE A 162 -1.75 -15.24 -6.45
CA ILE A 162 -2.67 -15.63 -7.53
C ILE A 162 -4.00 -16.09 -6.94
N GLN A 163 -3.99 -16.94 -5.91
CA GLN A 163 -5.19 -17.37 -5.19
C GLN A 163 -6.06 -16.18 -4.73
N ILE A 164 -5.44 -15.08 -4.32
CA ILE A 164 -6.16 -13.91 -3.81
C ILE A 164 -6.85 -13.15 -4.95
N ILE A 165 -6.14 -12.88 -6.05
CA ILE A 165 -6.59 -11.92 -7.07
C ILE A 165 -7.20 -12.57 -8.30
N ALA A 166 -6.74 -13.76 -8.72
CA ALA A 166 -7.20 -14.42 -9.93
C ALA A 166 -8.72 -14.66 -9.99
N PRO A 167 -9.40 -15.07 -8.90
CA PRO A 167 -10.86 -15.25 -8.92
C PRO A 167 -11.68 -13.98 -9.21
N LYS A 168 -11.06 -12.81 -9.26
CA LYS A 168 -11.72 -11.52 -9.54
C LYS A 168 -11.55 -11.07 -10.99
N ALA A 169 -10.72 -11.76 -11.77
CA ALA A 169 -10.38 -11.37 -13.13
C ALA A 169 -11.30 -12.03 -14.16
N ASP A 170 -11.63 -11.28 -15.20
CA ASP A 170 -12.32 -11.78 -16.39
C ASP A 170 -11.33 -12.32 -17.43
N LEU A 171 -10.07 -11.88 -17.35
CA LEU A 171 -8.95 -12.29 -18.21
C LEU A 171 -7.64 -12.12 -17.43
N ILE A 172 -6.75 -13.11 -17.54
CA ILE A 172 -5.39 -13.02 -17.00
C ILE A 172 -4.39 -13.16 -18.13
N ILE A 173 -3.49 -12.19 -18.25
CA ILE A 173 -2.33 -12.22 -19.15
C ILE A 173 -1.10 -12.41 -18.28
N THR A 174 -0.38 -13.51 -18.47
CA THR A 174 0.91 -13.74 -17.79
C THR A 174 2.05 -13.39 -18.73
N THR A 175 3.04 -12.67 -18.20
CA THR A 175 4.21 -12.19 -18.96
C THR A 175 5.47 -12.19 -18.08
N LYS A 176 6.63 -11.95 -18.68
CA LYS A 176 7.92 -12.03 -18.00
C LYS A 176 8.48 -10.63 -17.74
N ALA A 177 8.76 -10.33 -16.47
CA ALA A 177 9.54 -9.15 -16.14
C ALA A 177 10.98 -9.28 -16.67
N LYS A 178 11.60 -8.17 -17.06
CA LYS A 178 13.01 -8.11 -17.49
C LYS A 178 13.98 -8.32 -16.31
N SER A 179 13.98 -9.51 -15.74
CA SER A 179 14.76 -9.90 -14.57
C SER A 179 14.99 -11.41 -14.57
N SER A 180 16.19 -11.85 -14.17
CA SER A 180 16.51 -13.27 -13.97
C SER A 180 15.66 -13.92 -12.88
N ARG A 181 15.08 -13.12 -11.98
CA ARG A 181 14.19 -13.59 -10.90
C ARG A 181 12.76 -13.83 -11.36
N ALA A 182 12.39 -13.44 -12.58
CA ALA A 182 11.03 -13.60 -13.08
C ALA A 182 10.66 -15.09 -13.15
N ALA A 183 9.50 -15.44 -12.59
CA ALA A 183 8.93 -16.76 -12.82
C ALA A 183 8.56 -16.90 -14.31
N PRO A 184 8.76 -18.08 -14.93
CA PRO A 184 8.24 -18.36 -16.26
C PRO A 184 6.72 -18.07 -16.34
N PRO A 185 6.25 -17.32 -17.35
CA PRO A 185 4.83 -16.97 -17.50
C PRO A 185 3.89 -18.20 -17.48
N GLN A 186 4.37 -19.35 -17.99
CA GLN A 186 3.67 -20.62 -18.01
C GLN A 186 3.39 -21.17 -16.60
N ILE A 187 4.30 -20.95 -15.64
CA ILE A 187 4.12 -21.39 -14.25
C ILE A 187 3.03 -20.55 -13.58
N ILE A 188 3.05 -19.24 -13.81
CA ILE A 188 2.02 -18.32 -13.30
C ILE A 188 0.66 -18.66 -13.93
N ALA A 189 0.61 -18.96 -15.22
CA ALA A 189 -0.60 -19.35 -15.93
C ALA A 189 -1.19 -20.66 -15.39
N LYS A 190 -0.34 -21.66 -15.16
CA LYS A 190 -0.75 -22.96 -14.59
C LYS A 190 -1.37 -22.80 -13.20
N GLU A 191 -0.81 -21.92 -12.37
CA GLU A 191 -1.38 -21.63 -11.05
C GLU A 191 -2.70 -20.85 -11.18
N ALA A 192 -2.79 -19.88 -12.09
CA ALA A 192 -4.01 -19.11 -12.34
C ALA A 192 -5.18 -19.98 -12.85
N ALA A 193 -4.87 -21.03 -13.63
CA ALA A 193 -5.85 -21.99 -14.16
C ALA A 193 -6.58 -22.81 -13.07
N GLN A 194 -6.11 -22.76 -11.81
CA GLN A 194 -6.85 -23.35 -10.69
C GLN A 194 -8.06 -22.50 -10.25
N TYR A 195 -8.12 -21.23 -10.68
CA TYR A 195 -9.08 -20.25 -10.17
C TYR A 195 -9.98 -19.65 -11.25
N ILE A 196 -9.59 -19.73 -12.53
CA ILE A 196 -10.38 -19.29 -13.68
C ILE A 196 -10.23 -20.28 -14.85
N GLU A 197 -11.17 -20.25 -15.79
CA GLU A 197 -11.15 -21.11 -16.99
C GLU A 197 -9.89 -20.88 -17.84
N GLN A 198 -9.33 -21.97 -18.39
CA GLN A 198 -8.09 -21.94 -19.17
C GLN A 198 -8.17 -21.03 -20.41
N ASN A 199 -9.34 -20.91 -21.05
CA ASN A 199 -9.59 -20.03 -22.19
C ASN A 199 -9.59 -18.53 -21.82
N LYS A 200 -9.61 -18.19 -20.52
CA LYS A 200 -9.49 -16.83 -19.98
C LYS A 200 -8.06 -16.52 -19.53
N ILE A 201 -7.08 -17.32 -19.96
CA ILE A 201 -5.66 -17.13 -19.64
C ILE A 201 -4.86 -17.03 -20.95
N ILE A 202 -4.08 -15.96 -21.07
CA ILE A 202 -3.15 -15.74 -22.17
C ILE A 202 -1.74 -15.73 -21.62
N VAL A 203 -0.84 -16.46 -22.28
CA VAL A 203 0.60 -16.47 -21.96
C VAL A 203 1.33 -15.71 -23.05
N THR A 204 2.16 -14.76 -22.67
CA THR A 204 3.02 -13.99 -23.59
C THR A 204 4.43 -13.84 -23.01
N GLU A 205 5.41 -13.54 -23.85
CA GLU A 205 6.81 -13.38 -23.44
C GLU A 205 7.09 -11.99 -22.83
#